data_AF-A0AB39QLF7-F1
#
_entry.id   AF-A0AB39QLF7-F1
#
_cell.length_a   1.000
_cell.length_b   1.000
_cell.length_c   1.000
_cell.angle_alpha   90.00
_cell.angle_beta   90.00
_cell.angle_gamma   90.00
#
_symmetry.space_group_name_H-M   'P 1'
#
loop_
_entity.id
_entity.type
_entity.pdbx_description
1 polymer ?
#
loop_
_entity_poly.entity_id
_entity_poly.type
_entity_poly.pdbx_seq_one_letter_code
_entity_poly.pdbx_strand_id
1 'polypeptide(L)'
;MSELVDVVCHRCRIQLELLDAPVPREAWWTFLDEHAYHPVELLWEHSEARERLDIDYICVDSDIKGDPSFAEYAGDWPGRPLALHPRPFARAVAEIVARAFDTMEAHEWRAASADGPVAEQILRYMDFAPPASELVDNAAVLARLAAVEATLEQLRRATIEPLGDHFGTFLNDVLRGLPTAGALPPDELCAESGPLASPRLWDTERALRLIQHLLAARITLRKPSSDAD
;
A
#
# COMPACT_ATOMS: atom_id res chain seq x y z
N MET A 1 3.26 46.53 -10.95
CA MET A 1 4.15 45.38 -11.16
C MET A 1 4.13 44.58 -9.87
N SER A 2 3.60 43.36 -9.91
CA SER A 2 3.38 42.52 -8.73
C SER A 2 4.72 42.01 -8.20
N GLU A 3 5.06 42.37 -6.97
CA GLU A 3 6.13 41.71 -6.22
C GLU A 3 5.68 40.29 -5.88
N LEU A 4 6.44 39.30 -6.32
CA LEU A 4 6.31 37.92 -5.86
C LEU A 4 6.78 37.89 -4.41
N VAL A 5 5.84 37.65 -3.49
CA VAL A 5 6.14 37.46 -2.07
C VAL A 5 6.87 36.13 -1.93
N ASP A 6 8.16 36.23 -1.62
CA ASP A 6 9.01 35.12 -1.18
C ASP A 6 8.44 34.58 0.15
N VAL A 7 7.72 33.45 0.10
CA VAL A 7 7.27 32.74 1.30
C VAL A 7 8.40 31.80 1.73
N VAL A 8 9.43 32.35 2.38
CA VAL A 8 10.51 31.54 2.96
C VAL A 8 10.18 31.23 4.42
N CYS A 9 9.69 30.02 4.70
CA CYS A 9 9.64 29.49 6.06
C CYS A 9 11.08 29.18 6.54
N HIS A 10 11.74 30.15 7.16
CA HIS A 10 13.13 30.00 7.67
C HIS A 10 13.30 28.94 8.79
N ARG A 11 12.22 28.33 9.28
CA ARG A 11 12.25 27.17 10.20
C ARG A 11 11.98 25.82 9.51
N CYS A 12 11.49 25.84 8.27
CA CYS A 12 11.26 24.68 7.43
C CYS A 12 12.41 24.53 6.45
N ARG A 13 13.67 24.61 6.94
CA ARG A 13 14.82 24.28 6.11
C ARG A 13 14.72 22.78 5.87
N ILE A 14 13.97 22.38 4.86
CA ILE A 14 13.93 21.02 4.38
C ILE A 14 15.40 20.72 4.05
N GLN A 15 16.05 19.89 4.86
CA GLN A 15 17.37 19.39 4.54
C GLN A 15 17.16 18.40 3.41
N LEU A 16 17.05 18.94 2.21
CA LEU A 16 16.85 18.20 0.98
C LEU A 16 18.22 17.68 0.51
N GLU A 17 18.88 16.85 1.31
CA GLU A 17 20.10 16.15 0.85
C GLU A 17 19.80 15.32 -0.41
N LEU A 18 18.55 14.83 -0.53
CA LEU A 18 17.98 14.24 -1.76
C LEU A 18 18.02 15.19 -2.97
N LEU A 19 17.77 16.50 -2.79
CA LEU A 19 17.86 17.45 -3.90
C LEU A 19 19.27 17.98 -4.13
N ASP A 20 20.26 17.65 -3.32
CA ASP A 20 21.64 18.06 -3.55
C ASP A 20 22.33 17.17 -4.61
N ALA A 21 21.86 15.93 -4.77
CA ALA A 21 22.31 15.01 -5.81
C ALA A 21 21.44 15.09 -7.09
N PRO A 22 22.02 15.00 -8.29
CA PRO A 22 21.27 15.19 -9.55
C PRO A 22 20.18 14.14 -9.77
N VAL A 23 20.45 12.86 -9.50
CA VAL A 23 19.51 11.75 -9.77
C VAL A 23 18.30 11.76 -8.82
N PRO A 24 18.45 11.89 -7.49
CA PRO A 24 17.29 11.95 -6.62
C PRO A 24 16.52 13.27 -6.76
N ARG A 25 17.18 14.37 -7.15
CA ARG A 25 16.51 15.62 -7.56
C ARG A 25 15.59 15.41 -8.77
N GLU A 26 16.07 14.71 -9.79
CA GLU A 26 15.29 14.41 -10.99
C GLU A 26 14.12 13.49 -10.66
N ALA A 27 14.36 12.40 -9.91
CA ALA A 27 13.29 11.52 -9.43
C ALA A 27 12.22 12.28 -8.65
N TRP A 28 12.61 13.24 -7.80
CA TRP A 28 11.70 14.09 -7.04
C TRP A 28 10.83 14.99 -7.94
N TRP A 29 11.43 15.63 -8.94
CA TRP A 29 10.66 16.47 -9.87
C TRP A 29 9.72 15.65 -10.75
N THR A 30 10.18 14.51 -11.26
CA THR A 30 9.34 13.56 -12.01
C THR A 30 8.18 13.09 -11.13
N PHE A 31 8.44 12.76 -9.87
CA PHE A 31 7.40 12.40 -8.91
C PHE A 31 6.35 13.52 -8.75
N LEU A 32 6.79 14.75 -8.50
CA LEU A 32 5.86 15.86 -8.31
C LEU A 32 5.02 16.14 -9.57
N ASP A 33 5.62 16.07 -10.76
CA ASP A 33 4.91 16.27 -12.04
C ASP A 33 3.86 15.18 -12.30
N GLU A 34 4.22 13.92 -12.07
CA GLU A 34 3.35 12.76 -12.30
C GLU A 34 2.16 12.73 -11.35
N HIS A 35 2.31 13.24 -10.12
CA HIS A 35 1.29 13.10 -9.09
C HIS A 35 0.48 14.37 -8.83
N ALA A 36 0.91 15.57 -9.27
CA ALA A 36 0.29 16.88 -8.98
C ALA A 36 -1.24 17.02 -9.17
N TYR A 37 -1.88 16.13 -9.94
CA TYR A 37 -3.32 16.18 -10.26
C TYR A 37 -4.18 15.12 -9.56
N HIS A 38 -3.55 14.17 -8.87
CA HIS A 38 -4.26 13.36 -7.89
C HIS A 38 -4.53 14.24 -6.65
N PRO A 39 -5.51 13.97 -5.79
CA PRO A 39 -5.45 14.44 -4.41
C PRO A 39 -4.19 13.81 -3.82
N VAL A 40 -3.05 14.47 -4.04
CA VAL A 40 -1.78 14.11 -3.43
C VAL A 40 -1.98 14.54 -1.99
N GLU A 41 -2.46 13.62 -1.16
CA GLU A 41 -1.88 13.55 0.17
C GLU A 41 -0.38 13.52 -0.10
N LEU A 42 0.28 14.65 0.16
CA LEU A 42 1.71 14.80 -0.12
C LEU A 42 2.36 13.55 0.43
N LEU A 43 3.06 12.79 -0.42
CA LEU A 43 3.96 11.76 0.07
C LEU A 43 4.73 12.41 1.22
N TRP A 44 4.70 11.76 2.40
CA TRP A 44 5.27 12.19 3.70
C TRP A 44 4.29 12.67 4.76
N GLU A 45 3.01 12.96 4.44
CA GLU A 45 2.08 13.46 5.48
C GLU A 45 1.89 12.45 6.63
N HIS A 46 2.04 11.15 6.33
CA HIS A 46 1.87 10.06 7.28
C HIS A 46 3.14 9.22 7.54
N SER A 47 4.27 9.55 6.91
CA SER A 47 5.51 8.76 7.06
C SER A 47 6.27 9.13 8.33
N GLU A 48 6.55 8.13 9.17
CA GLU A 48 7.35 8.29 10.40
C GLU A 48 8.75 8.88 10.14
N ALA A 49 9.32 8.62 8.95
CA ALA A 49 10.61 9.15 8.51
C ALA A 49 10.45 10.01 7.25
N ARG A 50 11.03 11.21 7.27
CA ARG A 50 10.93 12.22 6.20
C ARG A 50 11.64 11.82 4.90
N GLU A 51 12.46 10.77 4.93
CA GLU A 51 13.09 10.17 3.75
C GLU A 51 12.23 9.05 3.09
N ARG A 52 11.03 8.76 3.60
CA ARG A 52 10.15 7.68 3.11
C ARG A 52 8.86 8.23 2.51
N LEU A 53 8.41 7.63 1.41
CA LEU A 53 7.22 7.99 0.63
C LEU A 53 6.03 7.05 1.01
N ASP A 54 4.91 7.56 1.57
CA ASP A 54 3.63 6.83 1.89
C ASP A 54 2.45 7.33 1.02
N ILE A 55 1.35 6.61 0.75
CA ILE A 55 0.94 5.20 0.91
C ILE A 55 0.29 4.87 -0.44
N ASP A 56 0.98 4.03 -1.21
CA ASP A 56 0.43 3.36 -2.39
C ASP A 56 1.38 2.23 -2.87
N TYR A 57 2.30 1.84 -1.96
CA TYR A 57 3.36 0.82 -2.02
C TYR A 57 4.17 0.76 -3.30
N ILE A 58 4.61 1.92 -3.78
CA ILE A 58 5.85 2.03 -4.54
C ILE A 58 6.68 3.06 -3.78
N CYS A 59 7.56 2.58 -2.90
CA CYS A 59 8.53 3.46 -2.27
C CYS A 59 9.73 3.57 -3.21
N VAL A 60 10.23 4.77 -3.47
CA VAL A 60 11.45 4.92 -4.27
C VAL A 60 12.65 4.68 -3.34
N ASP A 61 13.58 3.83 -3.78
CA ASP A 61 14.81 3.48 -3.06
C ASP A 61 14.59 2.80 -1.69
N SER A 62 13.61 1.90 -1.64
CA SER A 62 13.33 1.08 -0.45
C SER A 62 14.09 -0.25 -0.46
N ASP A 63 14.09 -0.93 0.69
CA ASP A 63 14.57 -2.30 0.82
C ASP A 63 13.53 -3.36 0.36
N ILE A 64 12.35 -2.92 -0.07
CA ILE A 64 11.29 -3.79 -0.55
C ILE A 64 11.62 -4.25 -1.97
N LYS A 65 11.73 -5.57 -2.15
CA LYS A 65 11.94 -6.16 -3.47
C LYS A 65 10.82 -5.76 -4.43
N GLY A 66 11.19 -5.11 -5.54
CA GLY A 66 10.27 -4.71 -6.61
C GLY A 66 9.94 -3.22 -6.63
N ASP A 67 10.36 -2.49 -5.61
CA ASP A 67 10.32 -1.03 -5.58
C ASP A 67 11.46 -0.45 -6.44
N PRO A 68 11.21 0.66 -7.17
CA PRO A 68 12.21 1.27 -8.03
C PRO A 68 13.26 2.02 -7.21
N SER A 69 14.52 1.93 -7.62
CA SER A 69 15.57 2.86 -7.17
C SER A 69 15.31 4.29 -7.67
N PHE A 70 16.01 5.28 -7.10
CA PHE A 70 15.98 6.65 -7.64
C PHE A 70 16.40 6.72 -9.11
N ALA A 71 17.35 5.88 -9.54
CA ALA A 71 17.81 5.88 -10.93
C ALA A 71 16.74 5.33 -11.88
N GLU A 72 16.03 4.28 -11.49
CA GLU A 72 14.90 3.75 -12.26
C GLU A 72 13.75 4.76 -12.29
N TYR A 73 13.43 5.35 -11.14
CA TYR A 73 12.35 6.34 -11.05
C TYR A 73 12.69 7.70 -11.70
N ALA A 74 13.97 8.05 -11.88
CA ALA A 74 14.36 9.19 -12.72
C ALA A 74 14.38 8.83 -14.21
N GLY A 75 14.78 7.59 -14.55
CA GLY A 75 14.94 7.09 -15.91
C GLY A 75 13.73 6.31 -16.43
N ASP A 76 13.99 5.26 -17.21
CA ASP A 76 12.98 4.40 -17.83
C ASP A 76 12.65 3.20 -16.93
N TRP A 77 11.84 3.42 -15.89
CA TRP A 77 11.32 2.33 -15.08
C TRP A 77 10.18 1.58 -15.81
N PRO A 78 10.33 0.28 -16.16
CA PRO A 78 9.33 -0.43 -16.94
C PRO A 78 7.96 -0.53 -16.25
N GLY A 79 7.93 -0.51 -14.92
CA GLY A 79 6.69 -0.55 -14.14
C GLY A 79 5.95 0.80 -14.05
N ARG A 80 6.58 1.91 -14.47
CA ARG A 80 6.01 3.26 -14.33
C ARG A 80 4.61 3.38 -14.95
N PRO A 81 4.33 2.89 -16.17
CA PRO A 81 2.99 2.99 -16.75
C PRO A 81 1.93 2.34 -15.86
N LEU A 82 2.22 1.15 -15.30
CA LEU A 82 1.32 0.44 -14.39
C LEU A 82 1.15 1.18 -13.06
N ALA A 83 2.24 1.73 -12.52
CA ALA A 83 2.26 2.50 -11.28
C ALA A 83 1.44 3.80 -11.33
N LEU A 84 1.33 4.43 -12.51
CA LEU A 84 0.60 5.69 -12.70
C LEU A 84 -0.90 5.49 -12.96
N HIS A 85 -1.38 4.24 -13.09
CA HIS A 85 -2.82 4.01 -13.21
C HIS A 85 -3.54 4.35 -11.90
N PRO A 86 -4.76 4.91 -11.96
CA PRO A 86 -5.58 5.11 -10.77
C PRO A 86 -5.80 3.81 -9.99
N ARG A 87 -5.70 3.91 -8.66
CA ARG A 87 -5.82 2.79 -7.71
C ARG A 87 -6.97 2.97 -6.73
N PRO A 88 -8.23 2.93 -7.18
CA PRO A 88 -9.39 3.16 -6.32
C PRO A 88 -9.51 2.15 -5.16
N PHE A 89 -9.16 0.87 -5.35
CA PHE A 89 -9.25 -0.13 -4.29
C PHE A 89 -8.17 0.09 -3.23
N ALA A 90 -6.92 0.30 -3.65
CA ALA A 90 -5.82 0.58 -2.73
C ALA A 90 -6.08 1.86 -1.95
N ARG A 91 -6.57 2.93 -2.61
CA ARG A 91 -6.96 4.17 -1.93
C ARG A 91 -8.05 3.96 -0.87
N ALA A 92 -9.12 3.23 -1.21
CA ALA A 92 -10.19 2.97 -0.26
C ALA A 92 -9.68 2.19 0.97
N VAL A 93 -8.79 1.22 0.75
CA VAL A 93 -8.16 0.45 1.83
C VAL A 93 -7.16 1.28 2.63
N ALA A 94 -6.38 2.15 1.99
CA ALA A 94 -5.43 3.04 2.63
C ALA A 94 -6.10 3.93 3.68
N GLU A 95 -7.23 4.55 3.34
CA GLU A 95 -7.99 5.38 4.27
C GLU A 95 -8.48 4.59 5.51
N ILE A 96 -8.82 3.30 5.33
CA ILE A 96 -9.23 2.42 6.43
C ILE A 96 -8.04 2.03 7.30
N VAL A 97 -6.91 1.69 6.66
CA VAL A 97 -5.66 1.32 7.32
C VAL A 97 -5.10 2.49 8.13
N ALA A 98 -5.12 3.71 7.58
CA ALA A 98 -4.71 4.93 8.27
C ALA A 98 -5.53 5.16 9.56
N ARG A 99 -6.86 5.12 9.48
CA ARG A 99 -7.73 5.26 10.67
C ARG A 99 -7.46 4.19 11.73
N ALA A 100 -7.15 2.96 11.31
CA ALA A 100 -6.80 1.90 12.22
C ALA A 100 -5.45 2.15 12.92
N PHE A 101 -4.44 2.65 12.19
CA PHE A 101 -3.17 3.10 12.78
C PHE A 101 -3.39 4.23 13.78
N ASP A 102 -4.13 5.28 13.42
CA ASP A 102 -4.43 6.42 14.31
C ASP A 102 -5.07 5.93 15.62
N THR A 103 -6.04 5.02 15.53
CA THR A 103 -6.73 4.42 16.69
C THR A 103 -5.77 3.61 17.57
N MET A 104 -4.80 2.91 16.97
CA MET A 104 -3.79 2.14 17.69
C MET A 104 -2.76 3.04 18.37
N GLU A 105 -2.31 4.10 17.70
CA GLU A 105 -1.36 5.08 18.22
C GLU A 105 -1.95 5.91 19.36
N ALA A 106 -3.24 6.24 19.28
CA ALA A 106 -4.00 6.82 20.37
C ALA A 106 -4.24 5.86 21.56
N HIS A 107 -3.81 4.60 21.44
CA HIS A 107 -4.07 3.53 22.42
C HIS A 107 -5.56 3.25 22.68
N GLU A 108 -6.41 3.59 21.73
CA GLU A 108 -7.86 3.36 21.81
C GLU A 108 -8.24 1.98 21.28
N TRP A 109 -7.36 1.37 20.48
CA TRP A 109 -7.56 0.04 19.93
C TRP A 109 -7.59 -1.04 21.01
N ARG A 110 -8.78 -1.58 21.25
CA ARG A 110 -9.01 -2.73 22.14
C ARG A 110 -9.11 -3.99 21.31
N ALA A 111 -8.05 -4.75 21.28
CA ALA A 111 -8.06 -6.06 20.65
C ALA A 111 -8.58 -7.13 21.64
N ALA A 112 -9.33 -8.11 21.15
CA ALA A 112 -9.78 -9.31 21.87
C ALA A 112 -8.76 -10.45 21.74
N SER A 113 -8.81 -11.47 22.58
CA SER A 113 -7.83 -12.57 22.56
C SER A 113 -7.78 -13.33 21.22
N ALA A 114 -8.90 -13.39 20.49
CA ALA A 114 -9.01 -14.07 19.21
C ALA A 114 -8.32 -13.32 18.04
N ASP A 115 -8.16 -12.00 18.14
CA ASP A 115 -7.73 -11.18 16.99
C ASP A 115 -6.31 -11.54 16.51
N GLY A 116 -5.39 -11.82 17.45
CA GLY A 116 -4.00 -12.15 17.12
C GLY A 116 -3.88 -13.44 16.28
N PRO A 117 -4.41 -14.57 16.78
CA PRO A 117 -4.43 -15.82 16.02
C PRO A 117 -5.11 -15.70 14.64
N VAL A 118 -6.20 -14.93 14.54
CA VAL A 118 -6.89 -14.71 13.26
C VAL A 118 -6.04 -13.86 12.31
N ALA A 119 -5.40 -12.79 12.79
CA ALA A 119 -4.46 -12.00 12.00
C ALA A 119 -3.29 -12.86 11.47
N GLU A 120 -2.70 -13.71 12.31
CA GLU A 120 -1.64 -14.65 11.91
C GLU A 120 -2.11 -15.68 10.87
N GLN A 121 -3.38 -16.12 10.96
CA GLN A 121 -3.96 -17.00 9.96
C GLN A 121 -4.12 -16.27 8.63
N ILE A 122 -4.68 -15.05 8.62
CA ILE A 122 -4.86 -14.25 7.41
C ILE A 122 -3.50 -14.02 6.73
N LEU A 123 -2.46 -13.65 7.49
CA LEU A 123 -1.13 -13.37 6.95
C LEU A 123 -0.51 -14.55 6.18
N ARG A 124 -0.80 -15.79 6.58
CA ARG A 124 -0.29 -16.98 5.87
C ARG A 124 -0.82 -17.11 4.45
N TYR A 125 -1.90 -16.42 4.13
CA TYR A 125 -2.50 -16.38 2.79
C TYR A 125 -2.25 -15.04 2.08
N MET A 126 -1.44 -14.15 2.65
CA MET A 126 -1.08 -12.88 2.04
C MET A 126 0.39 -12.93 1.62
N ASP A 127 0.63 -13.31 0.37
CA ASP A 127 1.95 -13.16 -0.26
C ASP A 127 1.79 -12.36 -1.55
N PHE A 128 1.54 -11.07 -1.38
CA PHE A 128 1.32 -10.12 -2.48
C PHE A 128 2.46 -9.13 -2.52
N ALA A 129 3.44 -9.38 -3.38
CA ALA A 129 4.40 -8.36 -3.77
C ALA A 129 5.02 -8.62 -5.15
N PRO A 130 4.24 -8.96 -6.20
CA PRO A 130 4.81 -8.89 -7.55
C PRO A 130 5.32 -7.45 -7.77
N PRO A 131 6.50 -7.23 -8.36
CA PRO A 131 6.96 -5.91 -8.79
C PRO A 131 6.06 -5.34 -9.88
N ALA A 132 5.93 -4.00 -9.97
CA ALA A 132 5.16 -3.36 -11.04
C ALA A 132 5.77 -3.61 -12.44
N SER A 133 7.06 -3.91 -12.50
CA SER A 133 7.80 -4.25 -13.71
C SER A 133 7.78 -5.75 -14.04
N GLU A 134 7.10 -6.57 -13.24
CA GLU A 134 7.04 -8.01 -13.49
C GLU A 134 6.24 -8.31 -14.76
N LEU A 135 6.89 -9.01 -15.69
CA LEU A 135 6.27 -9.44 -16.93
C LEU A 135 5.28 -10.57 -16.67
N VAL A 136 4.13 -10.52 -17.34
CA VAL A 136 3.10 -11.54 -17.20
C VAL A 136 2.67 -12.09 -18.56
N ASP A 137 2.27 -13.35 -18.54
CA ASP A 137 1.42 -13.95 -19.57
C ASP A 137 0.03 -14.26 -18.97
N ASN A 138 -0.89 -14.77 -19.79
CA ASN A 138 -2.23 -15.11 -19.32
C ASN A 138 -2.22 -16.13 -18.16
N ALA A 139 -1.29 -17.08 -18.14
CA ALA A 139 -1.21 -18.07 -17.07
C ALA A 139 -0.79 -17.41 -15.74
N ALA A 140 0.18 -16.48 -15.79
CA ALA A 140 0.60 -15.69 -14.64
C ALA A 140 -0.53 -14.79 -14.12
N VAL A 141 -1.29 -14.15 -15.01
CA VAL A 141 -2.46 -13.34 -14.65
C VAL A 141 -3.51 -14.19 -13.90
N LEU A 142 -3.83 -15.38 -14.43
CA LEU A 142 -4.80 -16.28 -13.79
C LEU A 142 -4.31 -16.82 -12.44
N ALA A 143 -3.02 -17.12 -12.30
CA ALA A 143 -2.44 -17.57 -11.04
C ALA A 143 -2.50 -16.46 -9.97
N ARG A 144 -2.19 -15.21 -10.35
CA ARG A 144 -2.30 -14.04 -9.48
C ARG A 144 -3.74 -13.76 -9.06
N LEU A 145 -4.68 -13.85 -10.00
CA LEU A 145 -6.11 -13.73 -9.70
C LEU A 145 -6.58 -14.80 -8.71
N ALA A 146 -6.19 -16.06 -8.91
CA ALA A 146 -6.54 -17.14 -7.99
C ALA A 146 -5.99 -16.91 -6.57
N ALA A 147 -4.79 -16.35 -6.45
CA ALA A 147 -4.23 -15.95 -5.16
C ALA A 147 -5.07 -14.83 -4.50
N VAL A 148 -5.41 -13.78 -5.25
CA VAL A 148 -6.29 -12.70 -4.80
C VAL A 148 -7.63 -13.25 -4.32
N GLU A 149 -8.30 -14.09 -5.11
CA GLU A 149 -9.58 -14.71 -4.75
C GLU A 149 -9.49 -15.54 -3.48
N ALA A 150 -8.44 -16.34 -3.33
CA ALA A 150 -8.20 -17.14 -2.13
C ALA A 150 -8.07 -16.25 -0.89
N THR A 151 -7.35 -15.13 -0.97
CA THR A 151 -7.18 -14.21 0.15
C THR A 151 -8.46 -13.45 0.48
N LEU A 152 -9.20 -12.98 -0.53
CA LEU A 152 -10.51 -12.36 -0.32
C LEU A 152 -11.46 -13.32 0.41
N GLU A 153 -11.45 -14.59 0.03
CA GLU A 153 -12.23 -15.62 0.71
C GLU A 153 -11.77 -15.84 2.16
N GLN A 154 -10.46 -15.86 2.43
CA GLN A 154 -9.97 -15.95 3.82
C GLN A 154 -10.38 -14.74 4.66
N LEU A 155 -10.32 -13.52 4.10
CA LEU A 155 -10.78 -12.31 4.79
C LEU A 155 -12.28 -12.41 5.12
N ARG A 156 -13.11 -12.87 4.18
CA ARG A 156 -14.54 -13.10 4.43
C ARG A 156 -14.77 -14.12 5.54
N ARG A 157 -14.03 -15.23 5.54
CA ARG A 157 -14.14 -16.24 6.62
C ARG A 157 -13.75 -15.67 7.98
N ALA A 158 -12.68 -14.88 8.03
CA ALA A 158 -12.22 -14.26 9.26
C ALA A 158 -13.29 -13.36 9.91
N THR A 159 -14.16 -12.71 9.12
CA THR A 159 -15.26 -11.89 9.68
C THR A 159 -16.35 -12.68 10.40
N ILE A 160 -16.35 -14.01 10.31
CA ILE A 160 -17.31 -14.90 11.00
C ILE A 160 -16.77 -15.31 12.39
N GLU A 161 -15.47 -15.11 12.64
CA GLU A 161 -14.84 -15.42 13.92
C GLU A 161 -15.32 -14.48 15.04
N PRO A 162 -15.25 -14.89 16.32
CA PRO A 162 -15.62 -14.05 17.46
C PRO A 162 -14.54 -13.00 17.75
N LEU A 163 -14.39 -12.05 16.83
CA LEU A 163 -13.40 -10.97 16.89
C LEU A 163 -13.81 -9.87 17.86
N GLY A 164 -12.82 -9.12 18.35
CA GLY A 164 -13.07 -7.88 19.09
C GLY A 164 -13.63 -6.79 18.18
N ASP A 165 -14.40 -5.85 18.75
CA ASP A 165 -15.13 -4.83 18.00
C ASP A 165 -14.26 -4.05 17.00
N HIS A 166 -13.06 -3.61 17.41
CA HIS A 166 -12.16 -2.84 16.55
C HIS A 166 -11.64 -3.67 15.37
N PHE A 167 -11.17 -4.88 15.63
CA PHE A 167 -10.62 -5.75 14.59
C PHE A 167 -11.70 -6.28 13.66
N GLY A 168 -12.86 -6.66 14.20
CA GLY A 168 -14.04 -7.04 13.42
C GLY A 168 -14.53 -5.88 12.53
N THR A 169 -14.59 -4.65 13.05
CA THR A 169 -14.96 -3.47 12.26
C THR A 169 -13.95 -3.22 11.14
N PHE A 170 -12.66 -3.24 11.45
CA PHE A 170 -11.59 -3.10 10.46
C PHE A 170 -11.71 -4.13 9.33
N LEU A 171 -11.85 -5.43 9.65
CA LEU A 171 -11.98 -6.46 8.62
C LEU A 171 -13.23 -6.28 7.74
N ASN A 172 -14.35 -5.86 8.34
CA ASN A 172 -15.57 -5.57 7.59
C ASN A 172 -15.38 -4.36 6.65
N ASP A 173 -14.71 -3.31 7.11
CA ASP A 173 -14.48 -2.12 6.31
C ASP A 173 -13.53 -2.39 5.15
N VAL A 174 -12.40 -3.09 5.37
CA VAL A 174 -11.48 -3.42 4.26
C VAL A 174 -12.15 -4.34 3.23
N LEU A 175 -13.01 -5.28 3.66
CA LEU A 175 -13.80 -6.11 2.73
C LEU A 175 -14.77 -5.29 1.88
N ARG A 176 -15.29 -4.16 2.38
CA ARG A 176 -16.13 -3.24 1.59
C ARG A 176 -15.30 -2.39 0.63
N GLY A 177 -14.05 -2.08 0.97
CA GLY A 177 -13.12 -1.34 0.12
C GLY A 177 -12.50 -2.19 -1.00
N LEU A 178 -12.48 -3.52 -0.84
CA LEU A 178 -11.95 -4.47 -1.82
C LEU A 178 -12.97 -4.80 -2.94
N PRO A 179 -12.49 -5.20 -4.14
CA PRO A 179 -13.37 -5.56 -5.24
C PRO A 179 -14.23 -6.79 -4.94
N THR A 180 -15.41 -6.83 -5.55
CA THR A 180 -16.22 -8.04 -5.64
C THR A 180 -15.71 -8.94 -6.78
N ALA A 181 -16.10 -10.22 -6.79
CA ALA A 181 -15.72 -11.14 -7.86
C ALA A 181 -16.12 -10.64 -9.26
N GLY A 182 -17.25 -9.93 -9.36
CA GLY A 182 -17.71 -9.34 -10.63
C GLY A 182 -16.84 -8.19 -11.14
N ALA A 183 -16.00 -7.59 -10.29
CA ALA A 183 -15.08 -6.52 -10.68
C ALA A 183 -13.75 -7.04 -11.26
N LEU A 184 -13.47 -8.35 -11.13
CA LEU A 184 -12.24 -9.02 -11.57
C LEU A 184 -12.51 -10.22 -12.51
N PRO A 185 -13.27 -10.06 -13.61
CA PRO A 185 -13.56 -11.16 -14.52
C PRO A 185 -12.27 -11.63 -15.24
N PRO A 186 -11.92 -12.93 -15.21
CA PRO A 186 -10.63 -13.44 -15.71
C PRO A 186 -10.32 -13.08 -17.16
N ASP A 187 -11.33 -13.17 -18.04
CA ASP A 187 -11.16 -12.91 -19.47
C ASP A 187 -10.82 -11.45 -19.75
N GLU A 188 -11.43 -10.51 -19.02
CA GLU A 188 -11.13 -9.08 -19.17
C GLU A 188 -9.76 -8.75 -18.59
N LEU A 189 -9.38 -9.34 -17.44
CA LEU A 189 -8.06 -9.10 -16.85
C LEU A 189 -6.94 -9.60 -17.77
N CYS A 190 -7.13 -10.75 -18.44
CA CYS A 190 -6.19 -11.22 -19.47
C CYS A 190 -6.15 -10.27 -20.67
N ALA A 191 -7.30 -9.77 -21.13
CA ALA A 191 -7.36 -8.88 -22.29
C ALA A 191 -6.79 -7.48 -22.03
N GLU A 192 -6.92 -6.97 -20.79
CA GLU A 192 -6.33 -5.70 -20.35
C GLU A 192 -4.83 -5.79 -20.11
N SER A 193 -4.34 -6.99 -19.79
CA SER A 193 -2.92 -7.22 -19.56
C SER A 193 -2.16 -7.13 -20.87
N GLY A 194 -1.10 -6.32 -20.88
CA GLY A 194 -0.13 -6.26 -21.98
C GLY A 194 1.10 -7.09 -21.59
N PRO A 195 2.32 -6.50 -21.65
CA PRO A 195 3.49 -7.14 -21.06
C PRO A 195 3.45 -7.13 -19.52
N LEU A 196 2.62 -6.27 -18.92
CA LEU A 196 2.42 -6.13 -17.47
C LEU A 196 0.97 -6.50 -17.10
N ALA A 197 0.74 -6.75 -15.82
CA ALA A 197 -0.59 -7.09 -15.30
C ALA A 197 -1.63 -5.98 -15.53
N SER A 198 -2.91 -6.37 -15.63
CA SER A 198 -4.03 -5.44 -15.65
C SER A 198 -3.95 -4.46 -14.46
N PRO A 199 -4.21 -3.15 -14.68
CA PRO A 199 -4.29 -2.16 -13.60
C PRO A 199 -5.26 -2.56 -12.48
N ARG A 200 -6.39 -3.21 -12.78
CA ARG A 200 -7.37 -3.63 -11.78
C ARG A 200 -6.84 -4.74 -10.87
N LEU A 201 -6.15 -5.72 -11.46
CA LEU A 201 -5.51 -6.80 -10.72
C LEU A 201 -4.39 -6.23 -9.83
N TRP A 202 -3.56 -5.36 -10.40
CA TRP A 202 -2.49 -4.69 -9.67
C TRP A 202 -2.98 -3.85 -8.49
N ASP A 203 -4.00 -3.01 -8.70
CA ASP A 203 -4.64 -2.20 -7.65
C ASP A 203 -5.13 -3.08 -6.49
N THR A 204 -5.79 -4.21 -6.81
CA THR A 204 -6.28 -5.15 -5.80
C THR A 204 -5.14 -5.76 -4.97
N GLU A 205 -4.04 -6.15 -5.60
CA GLU A 205 -2.88 -6.70 -4.90
C GLU A 205 -2.21 -5.65 -4.00
N ARG A 206 -2.15 -4.38 -4.44
CA ARG A 206 -1.68 -3.27 -3.60
C ARG A 206 -2.60 -3.03 -2.40
N ALA A 207 -3.91 -3.09 -2.61
CA ALA A 207 -4.90 -3.02 -1.52
C ALA A 207 -4.70 -4.17 -0.50
N LEU A 208 -4.51 -5.40 -0.95
CA LEU A 208 -4.23 -6.54 -0.07
C LEU A 208 -2.88 -6.38 0.67
N ARG A 209 -1.87 -5.80 0.03
CA ARG A 209 -0.58 -5.51 0.65
C ARG A 209 -0.68 -4.48 1.78
N LEU A 210 -1.53 -3.44 1.64
CA LEU A 210 -1.82 -2.48 2.72
C LEU A 210 -2.36 -3.19 3.97
N ILE A 211 -3.30 -4.12 3.78
CA ILE A 211 -3.86 -4.93 4.87
C ILE A 211 -2.77 -5.80 5.49
N GLN A 212 -1.97 -6.48 4.66
CA GLN A 212 -0.87 -7.31 5.11
C GLN A 212 0.11 -6.51 5.99
N HIS A 213 0.46 -5.29 5.60
CA HIS A 213 1.39 -4.47 6.36
C HIS A 213 0.86 -4.14 7.75
N LEU A 214 -0.40 -3.70 7.86
CA LEU A 214 -1.02 -3.42 9.16
C LEU A 214 -1.06 -4.67 10.04
N LEU A 215 -1.46 -5.81 9.49
CA LEU A 215 -1.49 -7.08 10.22
C LEU A 215 -0.08 -7.50 10.68
N ALA A 216 0.93 -7.39 9.81
CA ALA A 216 2.31 -7.78 10.10
C ALA A 216 3.00 -6.87 11.13
N ALA A 217 2.82 -5.55 11.00
CA ALA A 217 3.40 -4.58 11.93
C ALA A 217 2.89 -4.81 13.37
N ARG A 218 1.66 -5.31 13.53
CA ARG A 218 0.96 -5.31 14.82
C ARG A 218 0.59 -6.69 15.39
N ILE A 219 0.85 -7.81 14.70
CA ILE A 219 1.00 -9.12 15.36
C ILE A 219 2.11 -9.06 16.43
N THR A 220 3.08 -8.17 16.24
CA THR A 220 4.14 -7.85 17.21
C THR A 220 3.69 -7.07 18.45
N LEU A 221 2.48 -6.49 18.50
CA LEU A 221 1.98 -5.80 19.70
C LEU A 221 1.39 -6.75 20.78
N ARG A 222 1.46 -8.08 20.56
CA ARG A 222 0.76 -9.07 21.40
C ARG A 222 1.52 -10.36 21.67
N LYS A 223 2.85 -10.34 21.71
CA LYS A 223 3.50 -11.28 22.63
C LYS A 223 3.42 -10.66 24.02
N PRO A 224 2.64 -11.21 24.98
CA PRO A 224 2.94 -10.92 26.38
C PRO A 224 4.41 -11.30 26.59
N SER A 225 5.21 -10.42 27.18
CA SER A 225 6.55 -10.80 27.61
C SER A 225 6.41 -12.05 28.47
N SER A 226 7.12 -13.11 28.13
CA SER A 226 7.24 -14.31 28.96
C SER A 226 7.99 -14.06 30.27
N ASP A 227 8.36 -12.81 30.55
CA ASP A 227 9.22 -12.43 31.66
C ASP A 227 8.46 -11.56 32.65
N ALA A 228 7.41 -12.15 33.23
CA ALA A 228 6.80 -11.68 34.47
C ALA A 228 6.51 -12.91 35.34
N ASP A 229 7.57 -13.63 35.69
CA ASP A 229 7.65 -14.48 36.89
C ASP A 229 8.23 -13.66 38.06
#